data_AF-A0A183BM95-F1
#
_entry.id   AF-A0A183BM95-F1
#
_cell.length_a   1.000
_cell.length_b   1.000
_cell.length_c   1.000
_cell.angle_alpha   90.00
_cell.angle_beta   90.00
_cell.angle_gamma   90.00
#
_symmetry.space_group_name_H-M   'P 1'
#
loop_
_entity.id
_entity.type
_entity.pdbx_description
1 polymer ?
#
loop_
_entity_poly.entity_id
_entity_poly.type
_entity_poly.pdbx_seq_one_letter_code
_entity_poly.pdbx_strand_id
1 'polypeptide(L)'
;MFTIIRRHLWTKLDKCEWQTVICSNGVIASWHPPKQFPYEHSRPFNIEKALMEKENFLNRKGDETFGTNGPDDLALREIFHTEMQEWRPIYREKRLYRAKVDDELKPILSNPPKLPELEGRASDEKDDKLPK
;
A
#
# COMPACT_ATOMS: atom_id res chain seq x y z
N MET A 1 -0.81 35.22 -21.25
CA MET A 1 0.36 34.83 -22.06
C MET A 1 1.17 33.86 -21.21
N PHE A 2 1.19 32.57 -21.54
CA PHE A 2 1.86 31.53 -20.72
C PHE A 2 3.24 31.26 -21.30
N THR A 3 4.29 31.46 -20.51
CA THR A 3 5.66 31.11 -20.87
C THR A 3 5.90 29.64 -20.55
N ILE A 4 5.75 28.78 -21.56
CA ILE A 4 6.12 27.37 -21.46
C ILE A 4 7.65 27.30 -21.49
N ILE A 5 8.30 27.17 -20.33
CA ILE A 5 9.74 26.85 -20.27
C ILE A 5 9.90 25.37 -20.60
N ARG A 6 9.89 25.06 -21.90
CA ARG A 6 10.16 23.73 -22.44
C ARG A 6 11.67 23.53 -22.56
N ARG A 7 12.27 22.91 -21.55
CA ARG A 7 13.48 22.11 -21.73
C ARG A 7 13.09 20.65 -21.58
N HIS A 8 12.67 20.04 -22.69
CA HIS A 8 13.17 18.73 -23.17
C HIS A 8 12.41 18.32 -24.43
N LEU A 9 13.16 17.61 -25.27
CA LEU A 9 12.90 17.36 -26.67
C LEU A 9 11.56 16.65 -26.90
N TRP A 10 10.88 17.07 -27.96
CA TRP A 10 9.79 16.34 -28.57
C TRP A 10 10.34 15.09 -29.26
N THR A 11 10.25 13.94 -28.60
CA THR A 11 10.32 12.64 -29.26
C THR A 11 9.29 11.71 -28.63
N LYS A 12 8.26 11.37 -29.41
CA LYS A 12 7.19 10.41 -29.11
C LYS A 12 6.40 10.64 -27.82
N LEU A 13 5.18 11.12 -28.00
CA LEU A 13 4.10 11.12 -27.01
C LEU A 13 3.71 9.67 -26.66
N ASP A 14 4.43 9.06 -25.73
CA ASP A 14 3.86 7.98 -24.93
C ASP A 14 2.93 8.65 -23.91
N LYS A 15 1.64 8.69 -24.25
CA LYS A 15 0.56 9.34 -23.48
C LYS A 15 0.44 8.74 -22.07
N CYS A 16 1.19 9.26 -21.10
CA CYS A 16 0.87 9.32 -19.66
C CYS A 16 2.05 9.91 -18.87
N GLU A 17 2.49 11.12 -19.24
CA GLU A 17 3.51 11.82 -18.47
C GLU A 17 2.86 12.83 -17.53
N TRP A 18 3.32 12.85 -16.28
CA TRP A 18 2.96 13.88 -15.32
C TRP A 18 3.52 15.21 -15.80
N GLN A 19 2.70 16.25 -15.73
CA GLN A 19 3.08 17.60 -16.13
C GLN A 19 2.92 18.53 -14.95
N THR A 20 3.98 19.28 -14.65
CA THR A 20 3.96 20.34 -13.65
C THR A 20 4.25 21.66 -14.32
N VAL A 21 3.42 22.67 -14.06
CA VAL A 21 3.51 24.00 -14.66
C VAL A 21 3.53 25.04 -13.55
N ILE A 22 4.39 26.05 -13.69
CA ILE A 22 4.40 27.24 -12.83
C ILE A 22 3.61 28.32 -13.55
N CYS A 23 2.51 28.76 -12.94
CA CYS A 23 1.67 29.84 -13.45
C CYS A 23 2.37 31.21 -13.26
N SER A 24 1.94 32.20 -14.03
CA SER A 24 2.52 33.56 -13.99
C SER A 24 2.35 34.27 -12.64
N ASN A 25 1.44 33.80 -11.80
CA ASN A 25 1.22 34.26 -10.42
C ASN A 25 2.04 33.46 -9.38
N GLY A 26 2.97 32.60 -9.82
CA GLY A 26 3.78 31.76 -8.95
C GLY A 26 3.10 30.49 -8.44
N VAL A 27 1.82 30.25 -8.77
CA VAL A 27 1.10 29.02 -8.39
C VAL A 27 1.64 27.83 -9.19
N ILE A 28 1.83 26.69 -8.52
CA ILE A 28 2.23 25.44 -9.16
C ILE A 28 0.98 24.61 -9.42
N ALA A 29 0.78 24.19 -10.67
CA ALA A 29 -0.27 23.29 -11.08
C ALA A 29 0.32 21.97 -11.60
N SER A 30 -0.24 20.84 -11.20
CA SER A 30 0.20 19.51 -11.65
C SER A 30 -0.94 18.72 -12.27
N TRP A 31 -0.73 18.17 -13.45
CA TRP A 31 -1.60 17.22 -14.13
C TRP A 31 -0.96 15.84 -14.13
N HIS A 32 -1.58 14.89 -13.42
CA HIS A 32 -1.24 13.47 -13.44
C HIS A 32 -2.43 12.64 -13.96
N PRO A 33 -2.54 12.36 -15.27
CA PRO A 33 -3.61 11.50 -15.77
C PRO A 33 -3.43 10.05 -15.26
N PRO A 34 -4.52 9.30 -15.03
CA PRO A 34 -4.43 7.90 -14.64
C PRO A 34 -3.78 7.08 -15.77
N LYS A 35 -2.80 6.26 -15.43
CA LYS A 35 -2.08 5.41 -16.39
C LYS A 35 -2.97 4.23 -16.80
N GLN A 36 -3.24 4.10 -18.10
CA GLN A 36 -3.92 2.94 -18.65
C GLN A 36 -2.92 1.82 -18.94
N PHE A 37 -3.35 0.57 -18.72
CA PHE A 37 -2.54 -0.60 -19.07
C PHE A 37 -2.80 -0.98 -20.54
N PRO A 38 -1.79 -0.94 -21.41
CA PRO A 38 -1.93 -1.29 -22.82
C PRO A 38 -2.32 -2.76 -23.01
N TYR A 39 -3.23 -3.03 -23.94
CA TYR A 39 -3.77 -4.37 -24.18
C TYR A 39 -2.70 -5.35 -24.67
N GLU A 40 -1.71 -4.88 -25.43
CA GLU A 40 -0.61 -5.69 -25.97
C GLU A 40 0.26 -6.31 -24.86
N HIS A 41 0.21 -5.76 -23.64
CA HIS A 41 0.94 -6.27 -22.49
C HIS A 41 0.09 -7.24 -21.63
N SER A 42 -1.16 -7.50 -22.02
CA SER A 42 -2.02 -8.48 -21.36
C SER A 42 -1.79 -9.88 -21.92
N ARG A 43 -2.15 -10.91 -21.13
CA ARG A 43 -2.15 -12.31 -21.57
C ARG A 43 -3.61 -12.77 -21.71
N PRO A 44 -3.95 -13.57 -22.73
CA PRO A 44 -5.30 -14.08 -22.88
C PRO A 44 -5.65 -15.02 -21.72
N PHE A 45 -6.88 -14.91 -21.22
CA PHE A 45 -7.41 -15.83 -20.22
C PHE A 45 -7.85 -17.14 -20.89
N ASN A 46 -7.35 -18.28 -20.42
CA ASN A 46 -7.71 -19.58 -20.97
C ASN A 46 -8.99 -20.11 -20.29
N ILE A 47 -10.12 -19.97 -21.00
CA ILE A 47 -11.45 -20.34 -20.49
C ILE A 47 -11.58 -21.86 -20.33
N GLU A 48 -11.05 -22.65 -21.26
CA GLU A 48 -11.13 -24.12 -21.23
C GLU A 48 -10.46 -24.69 -20.00
N LYS A 49 -9.25 -24.20 -19.67
CA LYS A 49 -8.54 -24.59 -18.44
C LYS A 49 -9.34 -24.25 -17.19
N ALA A 50 -9.95 -23.06 -17.13
CA ALA A 50 -10.74 -22.63 -15.99
C ALA A 50 -12.00 -23.49 -15.79
N LEU A 51 -12.66 -23.89 -16.88
CA LEU A 51 -13.83 -24.77 -16.83
C LEU A 51 -13.45 -26.19 -16.39
N MET A 52 -12.37 -26.77 -16.96
CA MET A 52 -11.86 -28.08 -16.54
C MET A 52 -11.46 -28.09 -15.07
N GLU A 53 -10.78 -27.05 -14.60
CA GLU A 53 -10.38 -26.91 -13.20
C GLU A 53 -11.61 -26.87 -12.28
N LYS A 54 -12.64 -26.09 -12.64
CA LYS A 54 -13.91 -26.02 -11.90
C LYS A 54 -14.62 -27.38 -11.82
N GLU A 55 -14.70 -28.11 -12.94
CA GLU A 55 -15.30 -29.45 -12.96
C GLU A 55 -14.49 -30.44 -12.09
N ASN A 56 -13.16 -30.36 -12.15
CA ASN A 56 -12.28 -31.16 -11.31
C ASN A 56 -12.49 -30.85 -9.81
N PHE A 57 -12.65 -29.59 -9.42
CA PHE A 57 -12.94 -29.21 -8.03
C PHE A 57 -14.26 -29.78 -7.52
N LEU A 58 -15.32 -29.76 -8.34
CA LEU A 58 -16.64 -30.28 -7.97
C LEU A 58 -16.66 -31.82 -7.86
N ASN A 59 -15.81 -32.49 -8.65
CA ASN A 59 -15.72 -33.95 -8.69
C ASN A 59 -14.77 -34.55 -7.63
N ARG A 60 -13.98 -33.72 -6.92
CA ARG A 60 -13.20 -34.17 -5.76
C ARG A 60 -14.15 -34.51 -4.61
N LYS A 61 -14.51 -35.78 -4.49
CA LYS A 61 -14.99 -36.33 -3.21
C LYS A 61 -13.86 -36.09 -2.22
N GLY A 62 -14.13 -35.39 -1.12
CA GLY A 62 -13.13 -34.84 -0.20
C GLY A 62 -11.96 -35.80 -0.03
N ASP A 63 -10.81 -35.44 -0.64
CA ASP A 63 -9.62 -36.26 -0.58
C ASP A 63 -9.23 -36.36 0.90
N GLU A 64 -9.47 -37.52 1.52
CA GLU A 64 -9.11 -37.86 2.90
C GLU A 64 -7.57 -37.96 3.10
N THR A 65 -6.79 -37.32 2.22
CA THR A 65 -5.32 -37.35 2.24
C THR A 65 -4.75 -36.57 3.42
N PHE A 66 -5.51 -35.63 3.96
CA PHE A 66 -5.15 -34.89 5.17
C PHE A 66 -5.71 -35.63 6.38
N GLY A 67 -4.81 -36.13 7.24
CA GLY A 67 -5.19 -36.80 8.48
C GLY A 67 -5.97 -35.88 9.44
N THR A 68 -6.29 -36.38 10.64
CA THR A 68 -7.10 -35.66 11.65
C THR A 68 -6.58 -34.27 12.02
N ASN A 69 -5.29 -33.99 11.77
CA ASN A 69 -4.61 -32.73 12.10
C ASN A 69 -4.37 -31.80 10.90
N GLY A 70 -4.92 -32.11 9.72
CA GLY A 70 -4.74 -31.29 8.51
C GLY A 70 -3.45 -31.59 7.73
N PRO A 71 -3.05 -30.69 6.82
CA PRO A 71 -1.83 -30.82 6.01
C PRO A 71 -0.56 -30.81 6.85
N ASP A 72 0.46 -31.54 6.40
CA ASP A 72 1.77 -31.57 7.04
C ASP A 72 2.51 -30.22 6.90
N ASP A 73 3.40 -29.91 7.86
CA ASP A 73 4.18 -28.66 7.91
C ASP A 73 4.98 -28.45 6.62
N LEU A 74 5.47 -29.54 6.00
CA LEU A 74 6.22 -29.50 4.75
C LEU A 74 5.36 -29.02 3.58
N ALA A 75 4.11 -29.47 3.50
CA ALA A 75 3.16 -29.05 2.47
C ALA A 75 2.78 -27.58 2.65
N LEU A 76 2.59 -27.13 3.89
CA LEU A 76 2.29 -25.73 4.20
C LEU A 76 3.47 -24.82 3.80
N ARG A 77 4.70 -25.22 4.10
CA ARG A 77 5.90 -24.48 3.66
C ARG A 77 6.01 -24.40 2.13
N GLU A 78 5.71 -25.48 1.42
CA GLU A 78 5.81 -25.50 -0.04
C GLU A 78 4.76 -24.59 -0.68
N ILE A 79 3.52 -24.60 -0.19
CA ILE A 79 2.41 -23.82 -0.74
C ILE A 79 2.56 -22.32 -0.43
N PHE A 80 2.89 -21.98 0.82
CA PHE A 80 2.90 -20.60 1.28
C PHE A 80 4.28 -19.95 1.22
N HIS A 81 5.33 -20.72 0.92
CA HIS A 81 6.72 -20.26 0.94
C HIS A 81 7.13 -19.63 2.29
N THR A 82 6.60 -20.16 3.40
CA THR A 82 6.85 -19.68 4.76
C THR A 82 7.74 -20.63 5.57
N GLU A 83 8.24 -20.16 6.72
CA GLU A 83 9.01 -21.01 7.62
C GLU A 83 8.12 -21.97 8.42
N MET A 84 8.65 -23.15 8.76
CA MET A 84 7.94 -24.18 9.54
C MET A 84 7.42 -23.66 10.90
N GLN A 85 8.10 -22.68 11.50
CA GLN A 85 7.77 -22.18 12.83
C GLN A 85 6.48 -21.36 12.87
N GLU A 86 6.02 -20.85 11.73
CA GLU A 86 4.79 -20.06 11.64
C GLU A 86 3.54 -20.92 11.85
N TRP A 87 3.59 -22.19 11.45
CA TRP A 87 2.46 -23.12 11.53
C TRP A 87 2.36 -23.82 12.88
N ARG A 88 3.37 -23.69 13.74
CA ARG A 88 3.36 -24.31 15.07
C ARG A 88 2.45 -23.54 16.03
N PRO A 89 1.70 -24.25 16.89
CA PRO A 89 0.83 -23.60 17.87
C PRO A 89 1.65 -22.77 18.86
N ILE A 90 1.15 -21.58 19.15
CA ILE A 90 1.77 -20.66 20.09
C ILE A 90 1.28 -20.97 21.51
N TYR A 91 2.22 -20.98 22.47
CA TYR A 91 1.91 -21.16 23.90
C TYR A 91 0.88 -20.14 24.41
N ARG A 92 0.07 -20.55 25.40
CA ARG A 92 -1.01 -19.73 25.97
C ARG A 92 -0.53 -18.35 26.43
N GLU A 93 0.62 -18.26 27.09
CA GLU A 93 1.17 -17.01 27.59
C GLU A 93 1.41 -15.99 26.47
N LYS A 94 2.09 -16.41 25.40
CA LYS A 94 2.33 -15.57 24.22
C LYS A 94 1.03 -15.11 23.55
N ARG A 95 -0.01 -15.96 23.51
CA ARG A 95 -1.34 -15.57 23.00
C ARG A 95 -2.00 -14.49 23.87
N LEU A 96 -1.88 -14.62 25.20
CA LEU A 96 -2.42 -13.62 26.14
C LEU A 96 -1.71 -12.28 26.03
N TYR A 97 -0.38 -12.27 25.85
CA TYR A 97 0.36 -11.03 25.63
C TYR A 97 -0.06 -10.32 24.35
N ARG A 98 -0.24 -11.05 23.23
CA ARG A 98 -0.75 -10.46 21.98
C ARG A 98 -2.14 -9.85 22.15
N ALA A 99 -3.06 -10.59 22.79
CA ALA A 99 -4.42 -10.10 23.01
C ALA A 99 -4.45 -8.80 23.84
N LYS A 100 -3.62 -8.72 24.89
CA LYS A 100 -3.47 -7.49 25.68
C LYS A 100 -2.95 -6.32 24.86
N VAL A 101 -1.90 -6.55 24.05
CA VAL A 101 -1.35 -5.52 23.16
C VAL A 101 -2.40 -5.04 22.16
N ASP A 102 -3.15 -5.95 21.54
CA ASP A 102 -4.19 -5.58 20.59
C ASP A 102 -5.30 -4.76 21.26
N ASP A 103 -5.69 -5.09 22.50
CA ASP A 103 -6.67 -4.33 23.27
C ASP A 103 -6.15 -2.95 23.70
N GLU A 104 -4.84 -2.82 23.96
CA GLU A 104 -4.18 -1.55 24.27
C GLU A 104 -3.98 -0.66 23.03
N LEU A 105 -3.75 -1.24 21.84
CA LEU A 105 -3.48 -0.51 20.59
C LEU A 105 -4.75 -0.12 19.82
N LYS A 106 -5.86 -0.89 19.94
CA LYS A 106 -7.17 -0.56 19.35
C LYS A 106 -7.63 0.89 19.63
N PRO A 107 -7.59 1.40 20.87
CA PRO A 107 -8.02 2.77 21.13
C PRO A 107 -7.12 3.82 20.46
N ILE A 108 -5.80 3.58 20.39
CA ILE A 108 -4.83 4.50 19.77
C ILE A 108 -5.01 4.58 18.25
N LEU A 109 -5.33 3.46 17.60
CA LEU A 109 -5.63 3.42 16.16
C LEU A 109 -7.00 4.04 15.83
N SER A 110 -7.98 3.91 16.74
CA SER A 110 -9.31 4.49 16.54
C SER A 110 -9.36 6.01 16.73
N ASN A 111 -8.48 6.56 17.58
CA ASN A 111 -8.37 7.98 17.87
C ASN A 111 -6.89 8.34 18.00
N PRO A 112 -6.20 8.64 16.88
CA PRO A 112 -4.83 9.07 16.95
C PRO A 112 -4.74 10.35 17.81
N PRO A 113 -3.79 10.45 18.75
CA PRO A 113 -3.64 11.64 19.58
C PRO A 113 -3.42 12.85 18.69
N LYS A 114 -4.21 13.90 18.89
CA LYS A 114 -4.02 15.18 18.19
C LYS A 114 -2.61 15.67 18.53
N LEU A 115 -1.77 15.78 17.49
CA LEU A 115 -0.46 16.40 17.64
C LEU A 115 -0.65 17.79 18.23
N PRO A 116 0.15 18.20 19.23
CA PRO A 116 0.06 19.54 19.77
C PRO A 116 0.28 20.52 18.61
N GLU A 117 -0.72 21.38 18.39
CA GLU A 117 -0.61 22.48 17.44
C GLU A 117 0.60 23.32 17.88
N LEU A 118 1.61 23.38 17.02
CA LEU A 118 2.76 24.27 17.21
C LEU A 118 2.24 25.70 17.09
N GLU A 119 1.76 26.27 18.20
CA GLU A 119 1.44 27.68 18.28
C GLU A 119 2.71 28.47 17.98
N GLY A 120 2.62 29.30 16.94
CA GLY A 120 3.71 30.15 16.49
C GLY A 120 4.15 31.08 17.61
N ARG A 121 5.40 30.91 18.07
CA ARG A 121 6.12 31.97 18.76
C ARG A 121 6.43 33.07 17.76
N ALA A 122 5.49 33.99 17.57
CA ALA A 122 5.83 35.36 17.22
C ALA A 122 6.24 36.04 18.53
N SER A 123 7.51 36.42 18.64
CA SER A 123 7.98 37.29 19.71
C SER A 123 8.96 38.30 19.14
N ASP A 124 8.39 39.46 18.83
CA ASP A 124 8.83 40.82 19.17
C ASP A 124 10.25 41.26 18.79
N GLU A 125 10.33 41.94 17.64
CA GLU A 125 11.39 42.88 17.30
C GLU A 125 11.14 44.19 18.07
N LYS A 126 11.98 44.49 19.08
CA LYS A 126 11.96 45.78 19.77
C LYS A 126 12.98 46.72 19.15
N ASP A 127 12.48 47.81 18.57
CA ASP A 127 13.26 48.96 18.12
C ASP A 127 13.79 49.76 19.32
N ASP A 128 15.11 49.72 19.56
CA ASP A 128 15.78 50.63 20.48
C ASP A 128 16.08 51.98 19.81
N LYS A 129 15.33 53.02 20.18
CA LYS A 129 15.69 54.42 19.94
C LYS A 129 16.66 54.91 21.02
N LEU A 130 17.89 55.24 20.65
CA LEU A 130 18.79 56.03 21.50
C LEU A 130 18.36 57.51 21.55
N PRO A 131 18.42 58.18 22.71
CA PRO A 131 18.27 59.63 22.80
C PRO A 131 19.60 60.37 22.55
N LYS A 132 19.45 61.65 22.21
CA LYS A 132 20.47 62.62 21.75
C LYS A 132 21.57 62.92 22.76
#